data_AF-A0A511YXL7-F1
#
_entry.id   AF-A0A511YXL7-F1
#
_cell.length_a   1.000
_cell.length_b   1.000
_cell.length_c   1.000
_cell.angle_alpha   90.00
_cell.angle_beta   90.00
_cell.angle_gamma   90.00
#
_symmetry.space_group_name_H-M   'P 1'
#
loop_
_entity.id
_entity.type
_entity.pdbx_description
1 polymer ?
#
loop_
_entity_poly.entity_id
_entity_poly.type
_entity_poly.pdbx_seq_one_letter_code
_entity_poly.pdbx_strand_id
1 'polypeptide(L)'
;MSTAPRLVRRAASMLLVALLCAAGTVVIGTPANATTDSGCPHTTFLDPLGGWIKYDGLTGTTYTYPQKPGYVVAGVCYKASTTTAYVTPTGTITSTVTNDNGEIKEISHASVLYLPRPIPPKPAPHVTEEPFTAQPTCEEPTVLVGVITITTDWVFDRASWTWVPGEPVAVDNRVPVSLTEAELAACQPKPEPVVTIVTFSTQPSCETPSVMLGDVVTTTDWIWDAGTSSWVPGEPVVVDNRVPVSLTEAELAACEPKPEPVVTIVTFSAQPSCESPTVMLGDVVTTTDWIWDAETSSWVPGEPSVVDNRVPAGLTLAQLADCEQPDPSKPDPVVSVLSFTAVPTCAAPSVLLGDVTTTTDWIWDAETETWVPGEPIVTDNRVAAALTPVQLAACAARQVTVVDAVRTVPTATARLAATGSPVLLQTLTGLAFVALGGLALLGRRRLRT
;
A
#
# COMPACT_ATOMS: atom_id res chain seq x y z
N MET A 1 -32.30 -49.13 61.45
CA MET A 1 -33.43 -50.03 61.13
C MET A 1 -32.99 -51.02 60.06
N SER A 2 -32.89 -52.28 60.47
CA SER A 2 -32.98 -53.54 59.70
C SER A 2 -32.14 -53.75 58.42
N THR A 3 -30.92 -54.20 58.63
CA THR A 3 -30.15 -55.11 57.75
C THR A 3 -30.42 -56.57 58.14
N ALA A 4 -30.89 -57.44 57.22
CA ALA A 4 -30.69 -58.91 57.13
C ALA A 4 -31.45 -59.50 55.89
N PRO A 5 -31.24 -60.75 55.42
CA PRO A 5 -30.39 -61.03 54.25
C PRO A 5 -31.08 -61.90 53.16
N ARG A 6 -30.92 -61.55 51.88
CA ARG A 6 -31.41 -62.35 50.72
C ARG A 6 -30.36 -63.32 50.15
N LEU A 7 -29.50 -63.91 51.00
CA LEU A 7 -28.41 -64.79 50.56
C LEU A 7 -28.64 -66.29 50.76
N VAL A 8 -29.75 -66.74 51.36
CA VAL A 8 -29.97 -68.17 51.67
C VAL A 8 -30.86 -68.89 50.64
N ARG A 9 -31.51 -68.18 49.71
CA ARG A 9 -32.43 -68.81 48.73
C ARG A 9 -31.79 -69.26 47.41
N ARG A 10 -30.52 -68.94 47.14
CA ARG A 10 -29.85 -69.32 45.87
C ARG A 10 -28.98 -70.59 45.97
N ALA A 11 -28.61 -71.03 47.18
CA ALA A 11 -27.81 -72.25 47.36
C ALA A 11 -28.62 -73.55 47.20
N ALA A 12 -29.92 -73.54 47.49
CA ALA A 12 -30.77 -74.73 47.36
C ALA A 12 -31.22 -75.04 45.91
N SER A 13 -31.26 -74.04 45.03
CA SER A 13 -31.63 -74.25 43.60
C SER A 13 -30.45 -74.70 42.73
N MET A 14 -29.19 -74.38 43.10
CA MET A 14 -28.03 -74.86 42.34
C MET A 14 -27.68 -76.31 42.64
N LEU A 15 -28.01 -76.84 43.83
CA LEU A 15 -27.76 -78.25 44.16
C LEU A 15 -28.76 -79.22 43.50
N LEU A 16 -29.99 -78.77 43.21
CA LEU A 16 -31.01 -79.61 42.55
C LEU A 16 -30.81 -79.71 41.03
N VAL A 17 -30.20 -78.70 40.39
CA VAL A 17 -29.87 -78.73 38.96
C VAL A 17 -28.56 -79.48 38.71
N ALA A 18 -27.60 -79.45 39.64
CA ALA A 18 -26.38 -80.24 39.54
C ALA A 18 -26.61 -81.75 39.72
N LEU A 19 -27.63 -82.17 40.50
CA LEU A 19 -27.94 -83.59 40.70
C LEU A 19 -28.81 -84.19 39.56
N LEU A 20 -29.49 -83.37 38.76
CA LEU A 20 -30.24 -83.85 37.57
C LEU A 20 -29.36 -84.05 36.32
N CYS A 21 -28.14 -83.52 36.30
CA CYS A 21 -27.21 -83.68 35.17
C CYS A 21 -26.36 -84.97 35.23
N ALA A 22 -26.45 -85.77 36.30
CA ALA A 22 -25.60 -86.96 36.50
C ALA A 22 -26.31 -88.31 36.25
N ALA A 23 -27.60 -88.31 35.86
CA ALA A 23 -28.38 -89.53 35.59
C ALA A 23 -28.94 -89.61 34.16
N GLY A 24 -28.36 -88.87 33.21
CA GLY A 24 -28.56 -89.10 31.78
C GLY A 24 -27.60 -90.20 31.31
N THR A 25 -28.04 -91.45 31.41
CA THR A 25 -27.40 -92.58 30.73
C THR A 25 -27.08 -92.21 29.29
N VAL A 26 -25.78 -92.07 28.98
CA VAL A 26 -25.28 -92.12 27.62
C VAL A 26 -25.58 -93.53 27.12
N VAL A 27 -26.74 -93.68 26.48
CA VAL A 27 -26.96 -94.75 25.52
C VAL A 27 -26.01 -94.43 24.39
N ILE A 28 -24.83 -95.04 24.41
CA ILE A 28 -23.99 -95.19 23.23
C ILE A 28 -24.83 -96.07 22.31
N GLY A 29 -25.66 -95.42 21.48
CA GLY A 29 -26.31 -96.07 20.37
C GLY A 29 -25.22 -96.71 19.54
N THR A 30 -25.17 -98.04 19.58
CA THR A 30 -24.58 -98.86 18.53
C THR A 30 -24.92 -98.24 17.17
N PRO A 31 -23.98 -98.19 16.20
CA PRO A 31 -24.28 -97.66 14.88
C PRO A 31 -25.52 -98.39 14.37
N ALA A 32 -26.63 -97.65 14.28
CA ALA A 32 -27.82 -98.18 13.66
C ALA A 32 -27.38 -98.55 12.24
N ASN A 33 -27.43 -99.85 11.95
CA ASN A 33 -27.31 -100.36 10.60
C ASN A 33 -28.32 -99.59 9.76
N ALA A 34 -27.79 -98.69 8.94
CA ALA A 34 -28.53 -97.96 7.93
C ALA A 34 -29.23 -98.99 7.06
N THR A 35 -30.55 -99.06 7.20
CA THR A 35 -31.41 -99.53 6.12
C THR A 35 -31.00 -98.81 4.84
N THR A 36 -30.87 -99.58 3.78
CA THR A 36 -30.31 -99.27 2.45
C THR A 36 -31.08 -98.20 1.66
N ASP A 37 -31.30 -97.04 2.26
CA ASP A 37 -31.65 -95.82 1.54
C ASP A 37 -30.65 -94.73 1.94
N SER A 38 -29.46 -94.84 1.33
CA SER A 38 -28.27 -94.00 1.52
C SER A 38 -28.50 -92.58 1.00
N GLY A 39 -29.38 -91.83 1.66
CA GLY A 39 -29.59 -90.41 1.39
C GLY A 39 -28.64 -89.56 2.23
N CYS A 40 -28.19 -88.44 1.68
CA CYS A 40 -27.66 -87.38 2.53
C CYS A 40 -28.73 -86.91 3.52
N PRO A 41 -28.34 -86.54 4.76
CA PRO A 41 -29.29 -86.05 5.76
C PRO A 41 -30.03 -84.83 5.22
N HIS A 42 -31.31 -84.71 5.54
CA HIS A 42 -32.10 -83.54 5.18
C HIS A 42 -33.05 -83.21 6.33
N THR A 43 -33.19 -81.92 6.61
CA THR A 43 -34.25 -81.38 7.46
C THR A 43 -35.23 -80.65 6.57
N THR A 44 -36.53 -80.80 6.83
CA THR A 44 -37.59 -80.18 6.03
C THR A 44 -37.67 -78.66 6.17
N PHE A 45 -37.03 -78.09 7.21
CA PHE A 45 -36.96 -76.65 7.44
C PHE A 45 -35.66 -76.30 8.17
N LEU A 46 -35.16 -75.07 7.97
CA LEU A 46 -34.10 -74.52 8.81
C LEU A 46 -34.71 -74.09 10.15
N ASP A 47 -34.53 -74.90 11.18
CA ASP A 47 -34.83 -74.52 12.56
C ASP A 47 -33.91 -73.34 12.99
N PRO A 48 -34.34 -72.42 13.88
CA PRO A 48 -33.43 -71.47 14.54
C PRO A 48 -32.17 -72.07 15.17
N LEU A 49 -32.12 -73.39 15.40
CA LEU A 49 -30.94 -74.13 15.85
C LEU A 49 -30.05 -74.66 14.72
N GLY A 50 -30.42 -74.44 13.46
CA GLY A 50 -29.72 -74.95 12.28
C GLY A 50 -30.36 -76.22 11.70
N GLY A 51 -29.87 -76.65 10.55
CA GLY A 51 -30.42 -77.82 9.85
C GLY A 51 -29.69 -78.16 8.55
N TRP A 52 -29.99 -79.35 8.04
CA TRP A 52 -29.51 -79.85 6.76
C TRP A 52 -30.43 -79.40 5.63
N ILE A 53 -29.93 -78.60 4.70
CA ILE A 53 -30.65 -78.20 3.50
C ILE A 53 -30.23 -79.09 2.36
N LYS A 54 -31.21 -79.74 1.74
CA LYS A 54 -31.01 -80.56 0.54
C LYS A 54 -31.15 -79.72 -0.72
N TYR A 55 -30.24 -79.95 -1.66
CA TYR A 55 -30.19 -79.40 -3.01
C TYR A 55 -30.29 -80.57 -3.98
N ASP A 56 -31.45 -80.71 -4.63
CA ASP A 56 -31.77 -81.78 -5.57
C ASP A 56 -31.64 -81.32 -7.03
N GLY A 57 -31.58 -82.29 -7.96
CA GLY A 57 -31.56 -82.02 -9.40
C GLY A 57 -30.25 -81.39 -9.89
N LEU A 58 -29.15 -81.68 -9.18
CA LEU A 58 -27.82 -81.20 -9.56
C LEU A 58 -27.30 -82.01 -10.76
N THR A 59 -26.51 -81.35 -11.61
CA THR A 59 -25.81 -81.97 -12.74
C THR A 59 -24.36 -81.47 -12.78
N GLY A 60 -23.44 -82.33 -13.19
CA GLY A 60 -21.99 -82.05 -13.20
C GLY A 60 -21.23 -82.57 -11.98
N THR A 61 -19.90 -82.45 -12.05
CA THR A 61 -18.96 -83.01 -11.05
C THR A 61 -18.63 -82.04 -9.92
N THR A 62 -19.12 -80.80 -9.98
CA THR A 62 -18.91 -79.77 -8.96
C THR A 62 -20.19 -78.99 -8.64
N TYR A 63 -20.39 -78.62 -7.38
CA TYR A 63 -21.52 -77.79 -6.96
C TYR A 63 -21.12 -76.76 -5.90
N THR A 64 -21.33 -75.47 -6.19
CA THR A 64 -21.14 -74.39 -5.21
C THR A 64 -22.46 -74.11 -4.50
N TYR A 65 -22.50 -74.38 -3.20
CA TYR A 65 -23.70 -74.15 -2.39
C TYR A 65 -23.80 -72.69 -1.94
N PRO A 66 -25.03 -72.14 -1.79
CA PRO A 66 -25.20 -70.76 -1.40
C PRO A 66 -24.77 -70.53 0.06
N GLN A 67 -24.08 -69.43 0.32
CA GLN A 67 -23.85 -68.96 1.68
C GLN A 67 -25.13 -68.35 2.23
N LYS A 68 -25.41 -68.55 3.53
CA LYS A 68 -26.59 -68.00 4.19
C LYS A 68 -26.16 -67.02 5.28
N PRO A 69 -26.59 -65.75 5.24
CA PRO A 69 -26.32 -64.78 6.30
C PRO A 69 -26.77 -65.33 7.66
N GLY A 70 -25.93 -65.17 8.67
CA GLY A 70 -26.18 -65.68 10.01
C GLY A 70 -25.98 -67.18 10.23
N TYR A 71 -25.45 -67.90 9.24
CA TYR A 71 -25.11 -69.31 9.39
C TYR A 71 -23.64 -69.58 9.04
N VAL A 72 -23.11 -70.67 9.61
CA VAL A 72 -21.84 -71.29 9.24
C VAL A 72 -22.12 -72.68 8.70
N VAL A 73 -21.35 -73.12 7.69
CA VAL A 73 -21.48 -74.48 7.18
C VAL A 73 -20.64 -75.42 8.03
N ALA A 74 -21.30 -76.32 8.75
CA ALA A 74 -20.66 -77.25 9.66
C ALA A 74 -20.46 -78.65 9.06
N GLY A 75 -21.12 -78.95 7.93
CA GLY A 75 -21.01 -80.24 7.27
C GLY A 75 -21.59 -80.20 5.86
N VAL A 76 -21.04 -81.04 4.99
CA VAL A 76 -21.51 -81.19 3.61
C VAL A 76 -21.52 -82.67 3.25
N CYS A 77 -22.61 -83.09 2.63
CA CYS A 77 -22.81 -84.43 2.10
C CYS A 77 -23.25 -84.33 0.64
N TYR A 78 -22.80 -85.23 -0.22
CA TYR A 78 -23.35 -85.34 -1.57
C TYR A 78 -23.54 -86.80 -1.98
N LYS A 79 -24.43 -87.03 -2.96
CA LYS A 79 -24.62 -88.33 -3.58
C LYS A 79 -24.27 -88.27 -5.06
N ALA A 80 -23.31 -89.10 -5.47
CA ALA A 80 -22.94 -89.31 -6.86
C ALA A 80 -23.15 -90.79 -7.21
N SER A 81 -23.94 -91.06 -8.24
CA SER A 81 -24.43 -92.42 -8.54
C SER A 81 -25.09 -93.07 -7.30
N THR A 82 -24.66 -94.25 -6.88
CA THR A 82 -25.15 -94.95 -5.68
C THR A 82 -24.35 -94.62 -4.41
N THR A 83 -23.31 -93.78 -4.52
CA THR A 83 -22.37 -93.49 -3.42
C THR A 83 -22.69 -92.16 -2.76
N THR A 84 -22.74 -92.17 -1.43
CA THR A 84 -22.90 -90.98 -0.58
C THR A 84 -21.58 -90.67 0.09
N ALA A 85 -21.11 -89.42 0.01
CA ALA A 85 -19.84 -88.99 0.56
C ALA A 85 -20.00 -87.72 1.41
N TYR A 86 -19.29 -87.67 2.53
CA TYR A 86 -19.18 -86.49 3.39
C TYR A 86 -17.85 -85.79 3.10
N VAL A 87 -17.89 -84.48 2.93
CA VAL A 87 -16.72 -83.68 2.59
C VAL A 87 -16.55 -82.50 3.53
N THR A 88 -15.31 -82.02 3.61
CA THR A 88 -15.00 -80.81 4.37
C THR A 88 -15.67 -79.62 3.67
N PRO A 89 -16.35 -78.72 4.41
CA PRO A 89 -16.94 -77.52 3.83
C PRO A 89 -15.88 -76.57 3.25
N THR A 90 -15.83 -76.42 1.93
CA THR A 90 -14.90 -75.51 1.21
C THR A 90 -15.61 -74.41 0.41
N GLY A 91 -16.95 -74.41 0.39
CA GLY A 91 -17.78 -73.56 -0.46
C GLY A 91 -18.22 -74.25 -1.76
N THR A 92 -17.44 -75.23 -2.24
CA THR A 92 -17.70 -75.98 -3.47
C THR A 92 -17.47 -77.46 -3.23
N ILE A 93 -18.48 -78.26 -3.55
CA ILE A 93 -18.41 -79.72 -3.57
C ILE A 93 -17.75 -80.16 -4.86
N THR A 94 -16.79 -81.07 -4.79
CA THR A 94 -16.23 -81.76 -5.96
C THR A 94 -16.40 -83.26 -5.77
N SER A 95 -16.99 -83.92 -6.77
CA SER A 95 -17.18 -85.37 -6.75
C SER A 95 -15.84 -86.09 -6.89
N THR A 96 -15.64 -87.10 -6.03
CA THR A 96 -14.48 -88.00 -6.06
C THR A 96 -14.89 -89.44 -6.39
N VAL A 97 -16.18 -89.68 -6.65
CA VAL A 97 -16.74 -91.00 -6.95
C VAL A 97 -16.49 -91.32 -8.42
N THR A 98 -15.89 -92.46 -8.74
CA THR A 98 -15.65 -92.91 -10.12
C THR A 98 -16.46 -94.17 -10.48
N ASN A 99 -16.73 -94.42 -11.76
CA ASN A 99 -17.11 -95.78 -12.21
C ASN A 99 -15.89 -96.71 -12.28
N ASP A 100 -16.17 -97.97 -12.62
CA ASP A 100 -15.18 -99.00 -12.93
C ASP A 100 -14.18 -98.60 -14.03
N ASN A 101 -14.53 -97.60 -14.86
CA ASN A 101 -13.67 -97.04 -15.92
C ASN A 101 -12.82 -95.84 -15.45
N GLY A 102 -12.92 -95.43 -14.18
CA GLY A 102 -12.18 -94.30 -13.62
C GLY A 102 -12.77 -92.91 -13.91
N GLU A 103 -13.95 -92.81 -14.54
CA GLU A 103 -14.63 -91.55 -14.83
C GLU A 103 -15.38 -91.04 -13.60
N ILE A 104 -15.19 -89.76 -13.25
CA ILE A 104 -15.87 -89.10 -12.13
C ILE A 104 -17.37 -89.00 -12.40
N LYS A 105 -18.17 -89.39 -11.40
CA LYS A 105 -19.63 -89.35 -11.44
C LYS A 105 -20.17 -87.98 -11.05
N GLU A 106 -21.21 -87.58 -11.74
CA GLU A 106 -21.95 -86.37 -11.45
C GLU A 106 -22.67 -86.45 -10.10
N ILE A 107 -22.80 -85.28 -9.46
CA ILE A 107 -23.51 -85.09 -8.20
C ILE A 107 -25.00 -85.01 -8.53
N SER A 108 -25.80 -85.92 -7.98
CA SER A 108 -27.26 -85.94 -8.17
C SER A 108 -28.01 -85.06 -7.16
N HIS A 109 -27.50 -85.00 -5.93
CA HIS A 109 -27.97 -84.11 -4.88
C HIS A 109 -26.89 -83.88 -3.83
N ALA A 110 -27.02 -82.79 -3.10
CA ALA A 110 -26.17 -82.42 -1.98
C ALA A 110 -27.00 -82.00 -0.78
N SER A 111 -26.50 -82.23 0.44
CA SER A 111 -27.04 -81.65 1.65
C SER A 111 -25.97 -80.85 2.38
N VAL A 112 -26.33 -79.67 2.86
CA VAL A 112 -25.43 -78.75 3.56
C VAL A 112 -26.00 -78.45 4.94
N LEU A 113 -25.22 -78.70 5.98
CA LEU A 113 -25.56 -78.40 7.37
C LEU A 113 -25.21 -76.94 7.68
N TYR A 114 -26.24 -76.13 7.90
CA TYR A 114 -26.10 -74.76 8.35
C TYR A 114 -26.35 -74.71 9.86
N LEU A 115 -25.38 -74.22 10.63
CA LEU A 115 -25.54 -73.91 12.05
C LEU A 115 -25.60 -72.40 12.25
N PRO A 116 -26.37 -71.89 13.23
CA PRO A 116 -26.40 -70.47 13.54
C PRO A 116 -24.99 -69.97 13.86
N ARG A 117 -24.58 -68.91 13.21
CA ARG A 117 -23.33 -68.23 13.53
C ARG A 117 -23.50 -67.60 14.93
N PRO A 118 -22.50 -67.63 15.82
CA PRO A 118 -22.56 -66.84 17.04
C PRO A 118 -22.65 -65.34 16.69
N ILE A 119 -23.43 -64.59 17.47
CA ILE A 119 -23.45 -63.12 17.37
C ILE A 119 -22.06 -62.62 17.81
N PRO A 120 -21.36 -61.82 16.99
CA PRO A 120 -20.07 -61.25 17.40
C PRO A 120 -20.27 -60.36 18.64
N PRO A 121 -19.26 -60.23 19.52
CA PRO A 121 -19.37 -59.39 20.71
C PRO A 121 -19.77 -57.97 20.32
N LYS A 122 -20.68 -57.37 21.10
CA LYS A 122 -21.12 -55.99 20.90
C LYS A 122 -19.91 -55.05 21.03
N PRO A 123 -19.60 -54.20 20.03
CA PRO A 123 -18.55 -53.21 20.16
C PRO A 123 -18.89 -52.19 21.25
N ALA A 124 -17.87 -51.53 21.80
CA ALA A 124 -18.09 -50.41 22.70
C ALA A 124 -18.83 -49.28 21.97
N PRO A 125 -19.75 -48.55 22.64
CA PRO A 125 -20.40 -47.40 22.04
C PRO A 125 -19.37 -46.35 21.65
N HIS A 126 -19.65 -45.62 20.58
CA HIS A 126 -18.84 -44.46 20.20
C HIS A 126 -19.31 -43.26 21.02
N VAL A 127 -18.36 -42.54 21.63
CA VAL A 127 -18.64 -41.36 22.45
C VAL A 127 -17.82 -40.20 21.90
N THR A 128 -18.51 -39.12 21.58
CA THR A 128 -17.93 -37.85 21.17
C THR A 128 -18.31 -36.78 22.18
N GLU A 129 -17.33 -36.01 22.63
CA GLU A 129 -17.53 -34.88 23.52
C GLU A 129 -17.23 -33.59 22.76
N GLU A 130 -18.19 -32.67 22.74
CA GLU A 130 -18.04 -31.34 22.16
C GLU A 130 -17.97 -30.32 23.30
N PRO A 131 -16.77 -29.84 23.67
CA PRO A 131 -16.61 -28.85 24.72
C PRO A 131 -17.05 -27.48 24.21
N PHE A 132 -17.74 -26.74 25.07
CA PHE A 132 -18.15 -25.37 24.83
C PHE A 132 -17.65 -24.46 25.95
N THR A 133 -16.72 -23.57 25.58
CA THR A 133 -16.02 -22.64 26.49
C THR A 133 -16.30 -21.20 26.06
N ALA A 134 -17.55 -20.76 26.19
CA ALA A 134 -17.87 -19.35 26.09
C ALA A 134 -17.68 -18.66 27.44
N GLN A 135 -17.35 -17.37 27.43
CA GLN A 135 -17.38 -16.52 28.61
C GLN A 135 -18.56 -15.55 28.49
N PRO A 136 -19.27 -15.26 29.58
CA PRO A 136 -20.34 -14.27 29.53
C PRO A 136 -19.73 -12.89 29.25
N THR A 137 -20.35 -12.16 28.35
CA THR A 137 -19.94 -10.81 27.96
C THR A 137 -20.99 -9.81 28.42
N CYS A 138 -20.73 -8.51 28.30
CA CYS A 138 -21.74 -7.51 28.66
C CYS A 138 -22.90 -7.41 27.67
N GLU A 139 -22.69 -7.88 26.43
CA GLU A 139 -23.74 -8.01 25.42
C GLU A 139 -24.53 -9.31 25.62
N GLU A 140 -23.87 -10.37 26.08
CA GLU A 140 -24.45 -11.67 26.40
C GLU A 140 -24.07 -12.09 27.84
N PRO A 141 -24.77 -11.57 28.86
CA PRO A 141 -24.37 -11.70 30.27
C PRO A 141 -24.61 -13.10 30.84
N THR A 142 -25.15 -14.03 30.05
CA THR A 142 -25.36 -15.42 30.43
C THR A 142 -25.03 -16.30 29.24
N VAL A 143 -24.05 -17.18 29.41
CA VAL A 143 -23.67 -18.18 28.41
C VAL A 143 -23.74 -19.58 29.01
N LEU A 144 -23.99 -20.57 28.16
CA LEU A 144 -23.88 -21.96 28.57
C LEU A 144 -22.40 -22.38 28.55
N VAL A 145 -21.91 -23.08 29.56
CA VAL A 145 -20.55 -23.65 29.59
C VAL A 145 -20.64 -25.12 29.97
N GLY A 146 -19.89 -25.98 29.28
CA GLY A 146 -19.87 -27.41 29.56
C GLY A 146 -19.62 -28.24 28.31
N VAL A 147 -20.18 -29.45 28.26
CA VAL A 147 -19.94 -30.42 27.19
C VAL A 147 -21.26 -30.97 26.69
N ILE A 148 -21.40 -31.09 25.37
CA ILE A 148 -22.42 -31.93 24.76
C ILE A 148 -21.79 -33.31 24.53
N THR A 149 -22.37 -34.34 25.13
CA THR A 149 -21.91 -35.73 24.96
C THR A 149 -22.82 -36.43 23.96
N ILE A 150 -22.27 -36.86 22.83
CA ILE A 150 -22.98 -37.63 21.81
C ILE A 150 -22.55 -39.09 21.94
N THR A 151 -23.50 -39.97 22.25
CA THR A 151 -23.25 -41.42 22.35
C THR A 151 -23.98 -42.14 21.21
N THR A 152 -23.23 -42.90 20.42
CA THR A 152 -23.78 -43.79 19.39
C THR A 152 -23.58 -45.23 19.81
N ASP A 153 -24.66 -45.89 20.20
CA ASP A 153 -24.65 -47.31 20.53
C ASP A 153 -24.80 -48.18 19.27
N TRP A 154 -24.44 -49.46 19.37
CA TRP A 154 -24.52 -50.41 18.26
C TRP A 154 -25.81 -51.22 18.28
N VAL A 155 -26.45 -51.34 17.11
CA VAL A 155 -27.63 -52.18 16.87
C VAL A 155 -27.22 -53.38 16.02
N PHE A 156 -27.63 -54.59 16.41
CA PHE A 156 -27.30 -55.78 15.64
C PHE A 156 -28.26 -55.94 14.46
N ASP A 157 -27.74 -55.80 13.24
CA ASP A 157 -28.51 -56.06 12.03
C ASP A 157 -28.50 -57.56 11.69
N ARG A 158 -29.68 -58.20 11.79
CA ARG A 158 -29.85 -59.62 11.47
C ARG A 158 -29.75 -59.93 9.98
N ALA A 159 -29.97 -58.94 9.10
CA ALA A 159 -29.91 -59.16 7.66
C ALA A 159 -28.45 -59.29 7.18
N SER A 160 -27.58 -58.37 7.59
CA SER A 160 -26.14 -58.42 7.30
C SER A 160 -25.34 -59.28 8.28
N TRP A 161 -25.91 -59.62 9.44
CA TRP A 161 -25.22 -60.28 10.55
C TRP A 161 -24.04 -59.46 11.09
N THR A 162 -24.18 -58.12 11.10
CA THR A 162 -23.16 -57.18 11.56
C THR A 162 -23.73 -56.16 12.55
N TRP A 163 -22.85 -55.54 13.34
CA TRP A 163 -23.21 -54.39 14.18
C TRP A 163 -23.20 -53.13 13.33
N VAL A 164 -24.31 -52.40 13.34
CA VAL A 164 -24.45 -51.11 12.67
C VAL A 164 -24.63 -50.00 13.71
N PRO A 165 -24.16 -48.76 13.43
CA PRO A 165 -24.41 -47.63 14.33
C PRO A 165 -25.91 -47.40 14.50
N GLY A 166 -26.35 -47.25 15.74
CA GLY A 166 -27.71 -46.86 16.10
C GLY A 166 -27.93 -45.36 16.00
N GLU A 167 -29.09 -44.91 16.46
CA GLU A 167 -29.42 -43.49 16.57
C GLU A 167 -28.54 -42.82 17.63
N PRO A 168 -27.88 -41.68 17.32
CA PRO A 168 -27.06 -40.97 18.29
C PRO A 168 -27.95 -40.32 19.36
N VAL A 169 -27.53 -40.45 20.62
CA VAL A 169 -28.17 -39.78 21.76
C VAL A 169 -27.26 -38.64 22.20
N ALA A 170 -27.74 -37.41 22.11
CA ALA A 170 -27.04 -36.23 22.62
C ALA A 170 -27.55 -35.92 24.04
N VAL A 171 -26.61 -35.74 24.96
CA VAL A 171 -26.86 -35.26 26.32
C VAL A 171 -26.18 -33.92 26.48
N ASP A 172 -26.98 -32.87 26.71
CA ASP A 172 -26.49 -31.53 26.97
C ASP A 172 -26.17 -31.37 28.47
N ASN A 173 -24.88 -31.36 28.80
CA ASN A 173 -24.39 -31.15 30.17
C ASN A 173 -23.88 -29.71 30.38
N ARG A 174 -24.32 -28.74 29.56
CA ARG A 174 -23.96 -27.34 29.75
C ARG A 174 -24.76 -26.70 30.87
N VAL A 175 -24.11 -25.85 31.65
CA VAL A 175 -24.72 -25.07 32.73
C VAL A 175 -24.67 -23.58 32.39
N PRO A 176 -25.68 -22.79 32.79
CA PRO A 176 -25.62 -21.35 32.61
C PRO A 176 -24.59 -20.75 33.57
N VAL A 177 -23.72 -19.91 33.02
CA VAL A 177 -22.78 -19.06 33.75
C VAL A 177 -23.11 -17.62 33.41
N SER A 178 -23.35 -16.81 34.43
CA SER A 178 -23.80 -15.42 34.28
C SER A 178 -22.86 -14.45 34.97
N LEU A 179 -22.76 -13.23 34.43
CA LEU A 179 -22.19 -12.09 35.15
C LEU A 179 -23.06 -11.79 36.38
N THR A 180 -22.42 -11.42 37.48
CA THR A 180 -23.07 -10.84 38.66
C THR A 180 -23.61 -9.45 38.35
N GLU A 181 -24.55 -8.97 39.17
CA GLU A 181 -25.10 -7.62 39.05
C GLU A 181 -24.01 -6.54 39.16
N ALA A 182 -23.01 -6.76 40.01
CA ALA A 182 -21.87 -5.85 40.16
C ALA A 182 -20.98 -5.82 38.91
N GLU A 183 -20.73 -6.98 38.27
CA GLU A 183 -19.96 -7.06 37.02
C GLU A 183 -20.71 -6.42 35.86
N LEU A 184 -22.02 -6.64 35.77
CA LEU A 184 -22.86 -6.03 34.74
C LEU A 184 -22.92 -4.50 34.87
N ALA A 185 -22.95 -3.98 36.10
CA ALA A 185 -22.87 -2.55 36.37
C ALA A 185 -21.47 -1.99 36.05
N ALA A 186 -20.40 -2.73 36.34
CA ALA A 186 -19.02 -2.31 36.10
C ALA A 186 -18.67 -2.18 34.61
N CYS A 187 -19.33 -2.97 33.76
CA CYS A 187 -19.10 -2.90 32.32
C CYS A 187 -20.03 -1.93 31.57
N GLN A 188 -20.68 -1.01 32.26
CA GLN A 188 -21.36 0.12 31.61
C GLN A 188 -20.79 1.46 32.11
N PRO A 189 -20.44 2.40 31.20
CA PRO A 189 -20.56 2.31 29.74
C PRO A 189 -19.41 1.52 29.08
N LYS A 190 -19.69 0.94 27.89
CA LYS A 190 -18.66 0.39 26.98
C LYS A 190 -17.81 1.55 26.43
N PRO A 191 -16.46 1.48 26.50
CA PRO A 191 -15.62 2.52 25.93
C PRO A 191 -15.76 2.59 24.41
N GLU A 192 -15.55 3.77 23.85
CA GLU A 192 -15.52 3.96 22.40
C GLU A 192 -14.35 3.20 21.77
N PRO A 193 -14.53 2.63 20.57
CA PRO A 193 -13.47 1.87 19.90
C PRO A 193 -12.32 2.76 19.49
N VAL A 194 -11.12 2.20 19.47
CA VAL A 194 -9.92 2.91 19.02
C VAL A 194 -9.80 2.77 17.51
N VAL A 195 -9.88 3.89 16.78
CA VAL A 195 -9.77 3.92 15.32
C VAL A 195 -8.45 4.59 14.92
N THR A 196 -7.63 3.89 14.14
CA THR A 196 -6.39 4.40 13.55
C THR A 196 -6.50 4.39 12.04
N ILE A 197 -6.19 5.51 11.38
CA ILE A 197 -6.28 5.67 9.92
C ILE A 197 -4.88 6.00 9.39
N VAL A 198 -4.39 5.22 8.43
CA VAL A 198 -3.14 5.48 7.72
C VAL A 198 -3.47 5.78 6.26
N THR A 199 -3.17 6.99 5.79
CA THR A 199 -3.48 7.45 4.43
C THR A 199 -2.28 7.32 3.49
N PHE A 200 -2.55 6.95 2.24
CA PHE A 200 -1.59 6.80 1.15
C PHE A 200 -2.08 7.65 -0.03
N SER A 201 -1.39 8.75 -0.31
CA SER A 201 -1.86 9.76 -1.28
C SER A 201 -0.81 10.17 -2.33
N THR A 202 0.33 9.48 -2.39
CA THR A 202 1.36 9.77 -3.39
C THR A 202 0.90 9.26 -4.74
N GLN A 203 0.75 10.16 -5.72
CA GLN A 203 0.39 9.83 -7.10
C GLN A 203 1.51 9.05 -7.81
N PRO A 204 1.20 8.24 -8.83
CA PRO A 204 2.23 7.58 -9.61
C PRO A 204 3.04 8.59 -10.42
N SER A 205 4.31 8.30 -10.67
CA SER A 205 5.25 9.14 -11.41
C SER A 205 6.07 8.29 -12.38
N CYS A 206 6.86 8.89 -13.27
CA CYS A 206 7.75 8.12 -14.14
C CYS A 206 8.80 7.30 -13.35
N GLU A 207 9.15 7.71 -12.13
CA GLU A 207 10.10 6.98 -11.26
C GLU A 207 9.40 5.86 -10.46
N THR A 208 8.13 6.09 -10.09
CA THR A 208 7.26 5.13 -9.40
C THR A 208 5.93 5.01 -10.15
N PRO A 209 5.87 4.23 -11.24
CA PRO A 209 4.73 4.23 -12.18
C PRO A 209 3.48 3.55 -11.62
N SER A 210 3.59 2.91 -10.45
CA SER A 210 2.48 2.30 -9.74
C SER A 210 2.58 2.57 -8.24
N VAL A 211 1.46 2.97 -7.65
CA VAL A 211 1.30 3.33 -6.24
C VAL A 211 -0.04 2.80 -5.72
N MET A 212 -0.15 2.70 -4.40
CA MET A 212 -1.43 2.41 -3.73
C MET A 212 -2.01 3.72 -3.22
N LEU A 213 -3.23 4.08 -3.65
CA LEU A 213 -3.97 5.24 -3.15
C LEU A 213 -5.08 4.79 -2.21
N GLY A 214 -5.37 5.55 -1.16
CA GLY A 214 -6.47 5.27 -0.23
C GLY A 214 -6.01 5.26 1.22
N ASP A 215 -6.65 4.46 2.05
CA ASP A 215 -6.33 4.35 3.46
C ASP A 215 -6.43 2.91 3.99
N VAL A 216 -5.74 2.69 5.11
CA VAL A 216 -5.89 1.49 5.94
C VAL A 216 -6.49 1.95 7.26
N VAL A 217 -7.71 1.49 7.53
CA VAL A 217 -8.45 1.77 8.76
C VAL A 217 -8.34 0.57 9.68
N THR A 218 -7.79 0.78 10.88
CA THR A 218 -7.71 -0.23 11.94
C THR A 218 -8.63 0.18 13.07
N THR A 219 -9.67 -0.62 13.33
CA THR A 219 -10.63 -0.40 14.42
C THR A 219 -10.43 -1.49 15.48
N THR A 220 -10.19 -1.08 16.73
CA THR A 220 -10.05 -1.98 17.87
C THR A 220 -11.20 -1.74 18.84
N ASP A 221 -12.14 -2.67 18.88
CA ASP A 221 -13.24 -2.67 19.85
C ASP A 221 -12.78 -3.16 21.22
N TRP A 222 -13.51 -2.82 22.26
CA TRP A 222 -13.26 -3.29 23.62
C TRP A 222 -14.05 -4.55 23.95
N ILE A 223 -13.39 -5.53 24.57
CA ILE A 223 -13.99 -6.75 25.10
C ILE A 223 -13.97 -6.65 26.63
N TRP A 224 -15.08 -6.98 27.28
CA TRP A 224 -15.12 -7.05 28.73
C TRP A 224 -14.49 -8.34 29.20
N ASP A 225 -13.44 -8.23 30.01
CA ASP A 225 -12.85 -9.37 30.71
C ASP A 225 -13.46 -9.46 32.12
N ALA A 226 -14.35 -10.45 32.29
CA ALA A 226 -14.98 -10.74 33.57
C ALA A 226 -13.96 -11.16 34.64
N GLY A 227 -12.88 -11.84 34.26
CA GLY A 227 -11.85 -12.32 35.20
C GLY A 227 -11.05 -11.20 35.84
N THR A 228 -10.82 -10.10 35.12
CA THR A 228 -10.11 -8.91 35.62
C THR A 228 -11.05 -7.73 35.93
N SER A 229 -12.34 -7.87 35.66
CA SER A 229 -13.35 -6.80 35.78
C SER A 229 -12.91 -5.53 35.04
N SER A 230 -12.39 -5.68 33.83
CA SER A 230 -11.85 -4.56 33.05
C SER A 230 -12.09 -4.71 31.54
N TRP A 231 -12.12 -3.58 30.84
CA TRP A 231 -12.17 -3.55 29.39
C TRP A 231 -10.76 -3.78 28.83
N VAL A 232 -10.62 -4.82 28.01
CA VAL A 232 -9.39 -5.15 27.30
C VAL A 232 -9.57 -4.91 25.79
N PRO A 233 -8.52 -4.49 25.07
CA PRO A 233 -8.59 -4.38 23.62
C PRO A 233 -8.91 -5.74 23.00
N GLY A 234 -9.90 -5.77 22.12
CA GLY A 234 -10.25 -6.94 21.33
C GLY A 234 -9.32 -7.14 20.13
N GLU A 235 -9.70 -8.09 19.27
CA GLU A 235 -9.00 -8.30 18.01
C GLU A 235 -9.22 -7.10 17.07
N PRO A 236 -8.16 -6.50 16.51
CA PRO A 236 -8.30 -5.36 15.62
C PRO A 236 -8.90 -5.80 14.28
N VAL A 237 -9.91 -5.06 13.82
CA VAL A 237 -10.47 -5.20 12.47
C VAL A 237 -9.74 -4.23 11.55
N VAL A 238 -9.07 -4.78 10.53
CA VAL A 238 -8.34 -3.99 9.53
C VAL A 238 -9.13 -3.97 8.23
N VAL A 239 -9.45 -2.76 7.76
CA VAL A 239 -10.07 -2.51 6.47
C VAL A 239 -9.06 -1.79 5.59
N ASP A 240 -8.63 -2.46 4.53
CA ASP A 240 -7.70 -1.90 3.53
C ASP A 240 -8.51 -1.38 2.34
N ASN A 241 -8.67 -0.05 2.24
CA ASN A 241 -9.35 0.61 1.13
C ASN A 241 -8.38 1.07 0.05
N ARG A 242 -7.13 0.60 0.07
CA ARG A 242 -6.15 1.02 -0.92
C ARG A 242 -6.47 0.40 -2.28
N VAL A 243 -6.40 1.22 -3.32
CA VAL A 243 -6.54 0.81 -4.71
C VAL A 243 -5.22 0.98 -5.45
N PRO A 244 -4.81 0.01 -6.28
CA PRO A 244 -3.65 0.19 -7.14
C PRO A 244 -3.98 1.21 -8.23
N VAL A 245 -3.13 2.21 -8.37
CA VAL A 245 -3.18 3.18 -9.45
C VAL A 245 -1.83 3.18 -10.16
N SER A 246 -1.87 3.18 -11.49
CA SER A 246 -0.67 3.17 -12.32
C SER A 246 -0.82 4.11 -13.50
N LEU A 247 0.30 4.64 -13.97
CA LEU A 247 0.35 5.32 -15.25
C LEU A 247 -0.12 4.37 -16.37
N THR A 248 -0.88 4.92 -17.31
CA THR A 248 -1.26 4.23 -18.55
C THR A 248 -0.05 4.03 -19.46
N GLU A 249 -0.18 3.14 -20.44
CA GLU A 249 0.87 2.90 -21.43
C GLU A 249 1.23 4.18 -22.23
N ALA A 250 0.24 5.04 -22.50
CA ALA A 250 0.46 6.32 -23.17
C ALA A 250 1.23 7.32 -22.29
N GLU A 251 0.95 7.36 -20.99
CA GLU A 251 1.67 8.22 -20.03
C GLU A 251 3.10 7.72 -19.80
N LEU A 252 3.31 6.41 -19.72
CA LEU A 252 4.64 5.80 -19.68
C LEU A 252 5.46 6.12 -20.94
N ALA A 253 4.85 6.08 -22.12
CA ALA A 253 5.52 6.47 -23.35
C ALA A 253 5.90 7.96 -23.36
N ALA A 254 5.09 8.82 -22.73
CA ALA A 254 5.37 10.26 -22.62
C ALA A 254 6.47 10.59 -21.58
N CYS A 255 6.84 9.64 -20.72
CA CYS A 255 8.03 9.76 -19.87
C CYS A 255 9.34 9.78 -20.68
N GLU A 256 9.34 9.34 -21.94
CA GLU A 256 10.54 9.28 -22.78
C GLU A 256 10.42 10.16 -24.05
N PRO A 257 11.40 11.05 -24.31
CA PRO A 257 12.59 11.33 -23.50
C PRO A 257 12.31 12.29 -22.33
N LYS A 258 12.93 12.04 -21.17
CA LYS A 258 13.01 13.01 -20.07
C LYS A 258 13.73 14.27 -20.56
N PRO A 259 13.16 15.48 -20.43
CA PRO A 259 13.82 16.70 -20.85
C PRO A 259 15.12 16.94 -20.08
N GLU A 260 16.12 17.51 -20.75
CA GLU A 260 17.37 17.90 -20.10
C GLU A 260 17.11 19.02 -19.07
N PRO A 261 17.81 19.01 -17.92
CA PRO A 261 17.64 20.04 -16.90
C PRO A 261 18.04 21.41 -17.43
N VAL A 262 17.32 22.44 -16.97
CA VAL A 262 17.64 23.83 -17.32
C VAL A 262 18.73 24.31 -16.39
N VAL A 263 19.91 24.60 -16.94
CA VAL A 263 21.06 25.15 -16.20
C VAL A 263 21.25 26.61 -16.56
N THR A 264 21.16 27.49 -15.56
CA THR A 264 21.45 28.93 -15.69
C THR A 264 22.69 29.27 -14.90
N ILE A 265 23.68 29.89 -15.53
CA ILE A 265 24.93 30.31 -14.90
C ILE A 265 24.99 31.84 -14.94
N VAL A 266 25.10 32.47 -13.77
CA VAL A 266 25.32 33.92 -13.65
C VAL A 266 26.73 34.15 -13.15
N THR A 267 27.59 34.73 -13.98
CA THR A 267 28.99 35.00 -13.64
C THR A 267 29.16 36.42 -13.10
N PHE A 268 29.92 36.56 -12.02
CA PHE A 268 30.28 37.80 -11.37
C PHE A 268 31.79 38.01 -11.50
N SER A 269 32.19 39.06 -12.24
CA SER A 269 33.59 39.32 -12.60
C SER A 269 34.03 40.77 -12.34
N ALA A 270 33.23 41.54 -11.62
CA ALA A 270 33.58 42.91 -11.23
C ALA A 270 34.87 42.91 -10.41
N GLN A 271 35.77 43.86 -10.68
CA GLN A 271 36.97 44.07 -9.87
C GLN A 271 36.63 44.97 -8.68
N PRO A 272 37.23 44.74 -7.50
CA PRO A 272 37.04 45.65 -6.37
C PRO A 272 37.64 47.02 -6.67
N SER A 273 36.96 48.09 -6.24
CA SER A 273 37.34 49.50 -6.46
C SER A 273 37.26 50.29 -5.16
N CYS A 274 37.74 51.54 -5.14
CA CYS A 274 37.64 52.39 -3.95
C CYS A 274 36.17 52.69 -3.55
N GLU A 275 35.23 52.67 -4.49
CA GLU A 275 33.79 52.81 -4.22
C GLU A 275 33.12 51.50 -3.78
N SER A 276 33.74 50.36 -4.09
CA SER A 276 33.26 49.01 -3.76
C SER A 276 34.45 48.10 -3.45
N PRO A 277 35.05 48.23 -2.26
CA PRO A 277 36.33 47.60 -1.91
C PRO A 277 36.23 46.08 -1.74
N THR A 278 35.02 45.53 -1.78
CA THR A 278 34.75 44.09 -1.74
C THR A 278 33.70 43.77 -2.80
N VAL A 279 34.00 42.78 -3.62
CA VAL A 279 33.13 42.25 -4.67
C VAL A 279 33.06 40.74 -4.55
N MET A 280 31.97 40.15 -5.00
CA MET A 280 31.84 38.69 -5.08
C MET A 280 32.28 38.25 -6.47
N LEU A 281 33.34 37.44 -6.54
CA LEU A 281 33.83 36.84 -7.79
C LEU A 281 33.38 35.39 -7.87
N GLY A 282 33.05 34.90 -9.07
CA GLY A 282 32.66 33.50 -9.30
C GLY A 282 31.33 33.42 -10.03
N ASP A 283 30.57 32.36 -9.78
CA ASP A 283 29.29 32.14 -10.43
C ASP A 283 28.22 31.61 -9.48
N VAL A 284 26.97 31.86 -9.85
CA VAL A 284 25.81 31.20 -9.26
C VAL A 284 25.23 30.30 -10.33
N VAL A 285 25.21 28.99 -10.06
CA VAL A 285 24.65 27.97 -10.94
C VAL A 285 23.29 27.56 -10.39
N THR A 286 22.25 27.79 -11.18
CA THR A 286 20.89 27.34 -10.89
C THR A 286 20.55 26.18 -11.82
N THR A 287 20.26 25.00 -11.27
CA THR A 287 19.85 23.82 -12.02
C THR A 287 18.42 23.46 -11.66
N THR A 288 17.54 23.45 -12.66
CA THR A 288 16.13 23.06 -12.51
C THR A 288 15.90 21.74 -13.25
N ASP A 289 15.70 20.68 -12.49
CA ASP A 289 15.28 19.37 -13.02
C ASP A 289 13.79 19.38 -13.37
N TRP A 290 13.36 18.45 -14.22
CA TRP A 290 11.95 18.27 -14.59
C TRP A 290 11.30 17.18 -13.73
N ILE A 291 10.08 17.45 -13.25
CA ILE A 291 9.22 16.52 -12.52
C ILE A 291 8.04 16.16 -13.43
N TRP A 292 7.68 14.88 -13.47
CA TRP A 292 6.50 14.43 -14.21
C TRP A 292 5.23 14.73 -13.42
N ASP A 293 4.31 15.48 -14.03
CA ASP A 293 2.96 15.69 -13.53
C ASP A 293 2.01 14.70 -14.20
N ALA A 294 1.51 13.73 -13.41
CA ALA A 294 0.58 12.72 -13.89
C ALA A 294 -0.81 13.29 -14.19
N GLU A 295 -1.24 14.39 -13.57
CA GLU A 295 -2.56 14.98 -13.80
C GLU A 295 -2.63 15.65 -15.18
N THR A 296 -1.56 16.32 -15.59
CA THR A 296 -1.46 17.02 -16.87
C THR A 296 -0.74 16.21 -17.95
N SER A 297 -0.26 15.00 -17.59
CA SER A 297 0.58 14.15 -18.43
C SER A 297 1.74 14.92 -19.07
N SER A 298 2.45 15.74 -18.26
CA SER A 298 3.49 16.63 -18.78
C SER A 298 4.65 16.83 -17.80
N TRP A 299 5.83 17.16 -18.34
CA TRP A 299 6.99 17.54 -17.55
C TRP A 299 6.85 18.99 -17.09
N VAL A 300 6.88 19.21 -15.78
CA VAL A 300 6.87 20.54 -15.15
C VAL A 300 8.23 20.84 -14.52
N PRO A 301 8.68 22.11 -14.49
CA PRO A 301 9.91 22.47 -13.81
C PRO A 301 9.80 22.15 -12.31
N GLY A 302 10.78 21.41 -11.79
CA GLY A 302 10.90 21.12 -10.38
C GLY A 302 11.46 22.29 -9.57
N GLU A 303 11.77 22.03 -8.30
CA GLU A 303 12.41 23.00 -7.44
C GLU A 303 13.86 23.25 -7.91
N PRO A 304 14.29 24.52 -8.11
CA PRO A 304 15.64 24.81 -8.54
C PRO A 304 16.65 24.52 -7.43
N SER A 305 17.71 23.80 -7.77
CA SER A 305 18.90 23.71 -6.93
C SER A 305 19.85 24.86 -7.26
N VAL A 306 20.34 25.56 -6.23
CA VAL A 306 21.23 26.72 -6.38
C VAL A 306 22.57 26.41 -5.74
N VAL A 307 23.63 26.52 -6.53
CA VAL A 307 25.02 26.41 -6.09
C VAL A 307 25.68 27.78 -6.26
N ASP A 308 26.06 28.40 -5.13
CA ASP A 308 26.76 29.68 -5.10
C ASP A 308 28.26 29.44 -4.91
N ASN A 309 29.02 29.54 -6.00
CA ASN A 309 30.48 29.39 -5.98
C ASN A 309 31.19 30.75 -5.82
N ARG A 310 30.46 31.82 -5.45
CA ARG A 310 31.07 33.13 -5.31
C ARG A 310 31.98 33.18 -4.09
N VAL A 311 33.17 33.73 -4.28
CA VAL A 311 34.13 34.04 -3.22
C VAL A 311 34.28 35.55 -3.08
N PRO A 312 34.40 36.07 -1.84
CA PRO A 312 34.69 37.47 -1.64
C PRO A 312 36.12 37.78 -2.11
N ALA A 313 36.24 38.77 -2.99
CA ALA A 313 37.50 39.38 -3.39
C ALA A 313 37.50 40.83 -2.94
N GLY A 314 38.51 41.20 -2.14
CA GLY A 314 38.66 42.55 -1.62
C GLY A 314 39.95 43.20 -2.09
N LEU A 315 39.97 44.52 -2.06
CA LEU A 315 41.24 45.26 -2.09
C LEU A 315 42.11 44.82 -0.92
N THR A 316 43.41 44.65 -1.17
CA THR A 316 44.40 44.43 -0.11
C THR A 316 44.49 45.65 0.81
N LEU A 317 45.00 45.47 2.04
CA LEU A 317 45.23 46.59 2.97
C LEU A 317 46.05 47.74 2.37
N ALA A 318 46.99 47.45 1.46
CA ALA A 318 47.77 48.46 0.76
C ALA A 318 46.91 49.24 -0.25
N GLN A 319 46.10 48.55 -1.05
CA GLN A 319 45.20 49.18 -2.02
C GLN A 319 44.07 49.96 -1.34
N LEU A 320 43.61 49.53 -0.17
CA LEU A 320 42.61 50.25 0.62
C LEU A 320 43.18 51.56 1.18
N ALA A 321 44.47 51.58 1.53
CA ALA A 321 45.17 52.78 2.00
C ALA A 321 45.41 53.80 0.87
N ASP A 322 45.60 53.34 -0.37
CA ASP A 322 45.69 54.22 -1.55
C ASP A 322 44.35 54.93 -1.84
N CYS A 323 43.21 54.32 -1.50
CA CYS A 323 41.90 54.97 -1.57
C CYS A 323 41.69 56.08 -0.53
N GLU A 324 42.56 56.17 0.49
CA GLU A 324 42.49 57.15 1.58
C GLU A 324 43.40 58.37 1.31
N GLN A 325 44.05 58.46 0.14
CA GLN A 325 44.68 59.70 -0.27
C GLN A 325 43.59 60.78 -0.45
N PRO A 326 43.72 61.95 0.20
CA PRO A 326 42.78 63.05 0.01
C PRO A 326 42.92 63.53 -1.44
N ASP A 327 41.97 63.12 -2.26
CA ASP A 327 41.77 63.65 -3.60
C ASP A 327 41.71 65.19 -3.47
N PRO A 328 42.57 65.97 -4.16
CA PRO A 328 42.43 67.42 -4.17
C PRO A 328 41.05 67.71 -4.75
N SER A 329 40.13 68.16 -3.88
CA SER A 329 38.71 68.43 -4.12
C SER A 329 38.37 68.55 -5.61
N LYS A 330 37.76 67.49 -6.16
CA LYS A 330 37.33 67.40 -7.56
C LYS A 330 36.71 68.74 -7.99
N PRO A 331 37.21 69.39 -9.05
CA PRO A 331 36.63 70.64 -9.52
C PRO A 331 35.17 70.42 -9.94
N ASP A 332 34.33 71.43 -9.73
CA ASP A 332 32.94 71.38 -10.22
C ASP A 332 32.93 71.15 -11.74
N PRO A 333 31.98 70.36 -12.26
CA PRO A 333 31.87 70.09 -13.69
C PRO A 333 31.61 71.39 -14.46
N VAL A 334 32.24 71.52 -15.63
CA VAL A 334 32.02 72.68 -16.50
C VAL A 334 30.70 72.46 -17.25
N VAL A 335 29.69 73.23 -16.88
CA VAL A 335 28.37 73.22 -17.53
C VAL A 335 28.23 74.44 -18.42
N SER A 336 28.04 74.22 -19.71
CA SER A 336 27.66 75.28 -20.65
C SER A 336 26.27 75.00 -21.22
N VAL A 337 25.38 75.96 -21.09
CA VAL A 337 24.00 75.88 -21.59
C VAL A 337 23.83 76.86 -22.74
N LEU A 338 23.46 76.34 -23.91
CA LEU A 338 23.06 77.16 -25.05
C LEU A 338 21.54 77.07 -25.22
N SER A 339 20.83 78.14 -24.83
CA SER A 339 19.38 78.22 -24.95
C SER A 339 18.96 78.87 -26.26
N PHE A 340 17.95 78.32 -26.92
CA PHE A 340 17.32 78.90 -28.09
C PHE A 340 15.83 79.11 -27.84
N THR A 341 15.44 80.38 -27.76
CA THR A 341 14.04 80.81 -27.64
C THR A 341 13.61 81.47 -28.93
N ALA A 342 12.76 80.78 -29.69
CA ALA A 342 12.09 81.30 -30.87
C ALA A 342 10.58 81.26 -30.66
N VAL A 343 9.85 82.27 -31.14
CA VAL A 343 8.38 82.28 -31.10
C VAL A 343 7.86 81.82 -32.46
N PRO A 344 6.99 80.80 -32.54
CA PRO A 344 6.42 80.40 -33.82
C PRO A 344 5.59 81.54 -34.41
N THR A 345 5.71 81.77 -35.72
CA THR A 345 5.03 82.86 -36.44
C THR A 345 4.17 82.28 -37.57
N CYS A 346 3.26 83.07 -38.16
CA CYS A 346 2.47 82.57 -39.29
C CYS A 346 3.32 82.15 -40.52
N ALA A 347 4.54 82.68 -40.66
CA ALA A 347 5.48 82.29 -41.72
C ALA A 347 6.30 81.02 -41.38
N ALA A 348 6.44 80.72 -40.09
CA ALA A 348 7.12 79.54 -39.55
C ALA A 348 6.28 79.00 -38.37
N PRO A 349 5.19 78.25 -38.63
CA PRO A 349 4.17 77.88 -37.64
C PRO A 349 4.66 76.84 -36.63
N SER A 350 5.88 76.33 -36.81
CA SER A 350 6.58 75.47 -35.87
C SER A 350 8.03 75.92 -35.74
N VAL A 351 8.50 76.07 -34.50
CA VAL A 351 9.91 76.36 -34.17
C VAL A 351 10.40 75.35 -33.14
N LEU A 352 11.68 75.02 -33.18
CA LEU A 352 12.30 74.22 -32.14
C LEU A 352 12.65 75.14 -30.96
N LEU A 353 12.20 74.77 -29.76
CA LEU A 353 12.53 75.39 -28.49
C LEU A 353 13.35 74.41 -27.65
N GLY A 354 14.24 74.92 -26.82
CA GLY A 354 15.03 74.09 -25.95
C GLY A 354 16.38 74.67 -25.58
N ASP A 355 17.19 73.79 -25.01
CA ASP A 355 18.56 74.04 -24.62
C ASP A 355 19.43 72.85 -25.04
N VAL A 356 20.65 73.17 -25.44
CA VAL A 356 21.73 72.20 -25.53
C VAL A 356 22.59 72.40 -24.30
N THR A 357 22.56 71.44 -23.39
CA THR A 357 23.42 71.42 -22.21
C THR A 357 24.63 70.53 -22.49
N THR A 358 25.82 71.12 -22.46
CA THR A 358 27.08 70.38 -22.53
C THR A 358 27.71 70.37 -21.15
N THR A 359 27.84 69.17 -20.57
CA THR A 359 28.48 68.96 -19.27
C THR A 359 29.79 68.25 -19.50
N THR A 360 30.89 68.88 -19.09
CA THR A 360 32.22 68.27 -19.09
C THR A 360 32.59 67.98 -17.66
N ASP A 361 32.61 66.69 -17.30
CA ASP A 361 33.09 66.26 -15.99
C ASP A 361 34.62 66.11 -16.01
N TRP A 362 35.24 66.11 -14.84
CA TRP A 362 36.69 65.97 -14.71
C TRP A 362 37.06 64.51 -14.46
N ILE A 363 38.07 64.03 -15.18
CA ILE A 363 38.67 62.70 -15.01
C ILE A 363 40.02 62.90 -14.34
N TRP A 364 40.32 62.13 -13.31
CA TRP A 364 41.63 62.14 -12.67
C TRP A 364 42.65 61.43 -13.56
N ASP A 365 43.69 62.15 -13.97
CA ASP A 365 44.85 61.57 -14.65
C ASP A 365 45.91 61.21 -13.60
N ALA A 366 46.01 59.92 -13.32
CA ALA A 366 46.96 59.39 -12.35
C ALA A 366 48.44 59.49 -12.79
N GLU A 367 48.70 59.66 -14.09
CA GLU A 367 50.09 59.82 -14.59
C GLU A 367 50.60 61.25 -14.40
N THR A 368 49.71 62.23 -14.51
CA THR A 368 50.06 63.66 -14.37
C THR A 368 49.65 64.25 -13.02
N GLU A 369 48.97 63.49 -12.16
CA GLU A 369 48.39 63.93 -10.89
C GLU A 369 47.52 65.20 -11.06
N THR A 370 46.78 65.29 -12.16
CA THR A 370 45.89 66.42 -12.46
C THR A 370 44.51 66.00 -12.93
N TRP A 371 43.51 66.84 -12.65
CA TRP A 371 42.18 66.71 -13.23
C TRP A 371 42.21 67.16 -14.69
N VAL A 372 41.93 66.25 -15.62
CA VAL A 372 41.77 66.55 -17.05
C VAL A 372 40.29 66.54 -17.42
N PRO A 373 39.82 67.43 -18.30
CA PRO A 373 38.43 67.42 -18.74
C PRO A 373 38.14 66.11 -19.49
N GLY A 374 37.10 65.40 -19.08
CA GLY A 374 36.63 64.18 -19.72
C GLY A 374 35.89 64.45 -21.02
N GLU A 375 35.39 63.38 -21.65
CA GLU A 375 34.56 63.54 -22.84
C GLU A 375 33.27 64.31 -22.50
N PRO A 376 32.93 65.36 -23.26
CA PRO A 376 31.75 66.17 -22.98
C PRO A 376 30.48 65.37 -23.25
N ILE A 377 29.58 65.34 -22.27
CA ILE A 377 28.24 64.78 -22.43
C ILE A 377 27.33 65.90 -22.94
N VAL A 378 26.83 65.74 -24.17
CA VAL A 378 25.90 66.68 -24.80
C VAL A 378 24.48 66.16 -24.64
N THR A 379 23.66 66.90 -23.90
CA THR A 379 22.21 66.65 -23.77
C THR A 379 21.47 67.68 -24.61
N ASP A 380 20.75 67.22 -25.64
CA ASP A 380 19.98 68.08 -26.56
C ASP A 380 18.48 67.95 -26.26
N ASN A 381 17.93 68.93 -25.54
CA ASN A 381 16.52 68.96 -25.15
C ASN A 381 15.72 69.86 -26.09
N ARG A 382 15.51 69.39 -27.33
CA ARG A 382 14.66 70.07 -28.34
C ARG A 382 13.22 69.61 -28.29
N VAL A 383 12.31 70.56 -28.17
CA VAL A 383 10.87 70.34 -28.31
C VAL A 383 10.34 71.21 -29.44
N ALA A 384 9.55 70.62 -30.33
CA ALA A 384 8.83 71.38 -31.35
C ALA A 384 7.67 72.14 -30.71
N ALA A 385 7.74 73.46 -30.72
CA ALA A 385 6.64 74.34 -30.35
C ALA A 385 5.92 74.78 -31.62
N ALA A 386 4.64 74.40 -31.73
CA ALA A 386 3.77 74.80 -32.83
C ALA A 386 2.74 75.82 -32.35
N LEU A 387 2.26 76.65 -33.27
CA LEU A 387 1.07 77.45 -33.03
C LEU A 387 -0.10 76.53 -32.65
N THR A 388 -0.83 76.92 -31.60
CA THR A 388 -2.07 76.24 -31.21
C THR A 388 -3.10 76.29 -32.36
N PRO A 389 -4.09 75.37 -32.41
CA PRO A 389 -5.12 75.38 -33.44
C PRO A 389 -5.85 76.74 -33.57
N VAL A 390 -6.04 77.45 -32.46
CA VAL A 390 -6.65 78.79 -32.43
C VAL A 390 -5.74 79.84 -33.08
N GLN A 391 -4.43 79.80 -32.82
CA GLN A 391 -3.45 80.70 -33.43
C GLN A 391 -3.23 80.39 -34.93
N LEU A 392 -3.25 79.11 -35.29
CA LEU A 392 -3.17 78.67 -36.69
C LEU A 392 -4.39 79.17 -37.48
N ALA A 393 -5.59 79.09 -36.89
CA ALA A 393 -6.82 79.65 -37.46
C ALA A 393 -6.76 81.18 -37.58
N ALA A 394 -6.15 81.88 -36.61
CA ALA A 394 -5.92 83.32 -36.70
C ALA A 394 -4.93 83.71 -37.81
N CYS A 395 -3.89 82.90 -38.04
CA CYS A 395 -2.98 83.07 -39.18
C CYS A 395 -3.70 82.87 -40.52
N ALA A 396 -4.60 81.88 -40.62
CA ALA A 396 -5.42 81.64 -41.81
C ALA A 396 -6.44 82.76 -42.05
N ALA A 397 -7.04 83.31 -40.99
CA ALA A 397 -7.99 84.42 -41.08
C ALA A 397 -7.34 85.76 -41.47
N ARG A 398 -6.03 85.93 -41.23
CA ARG A 398 -5.27 87.15 -41.60
C ARG A 398 -4.78 87.15 -43.05
N GLN A 399 -4.88 86.05 -43.78
CA GLN A 399 -4.54 85.99 -45.22
C GLN A 399 -5.71 86.41 -46.14
N VAL A 400 -6.88 86.74 -45.59
CA VAL A 400 -8.03 87.22 -46.37
C VAL A 400 -8.33 88.68 -46.02
N THR A 401 -7.38 89.57 -46.28
CA THR A 401 -7.60 90.99 -46.64
C THR A 401 -6.25 91.69 -46.75
N VAL A 402 -5.64 91.69 -47.94
CA VAL A 402 -5.16 92.90 -48.64
C VAL A 402 -4.99 92.52 -50.11
N VAL A 403 -5.81 93.18 -50.94
CA VAL A 403 -5.73 93.27 -52.39
C VAL A 403 -4.48 94.09 -52.77
N ASP A 404 -3.77 93.63 -53.80
CA ASP A 404 -2.79 94.35 -54.65
C ASP A 404 -1.81 95.34 -54.01
N ALA A 405 -0.53 94.94 -53.98
CA ALA A 405 0.54 95.81 -54.50
C ALA A 405 1.81 95.01 -54.85
N VAL A 406 2.12 95.05 -56.14
CA VAL A 406 3.32 94.57 -56.84
C VAL A 406 4.64 95.11 -56.24
N ARG A 407 5.62 94.24 -55.98
CA ARG A 407 7.05 94.44 -56.38
C ARG A 407 8.02 93.30 -55.99
N THR A 408 8.52 92.62 -57.03
CA THR A 408 9.92 92.20 -57.29
C THR A 408 10.88 91.78 -56.14
N VAL A 409 11.19 90.47 -56.07
CA VAL A 409 12.51 89.76 -56.15
C VAL A 409 13.77 90.61 -55.83
N PRO A 410 14.77 90.17 -55.00
CA PRO A 410 15.57 88.98 -55.32
C PRO A 410 16.13 88.07 -54.22
N THR A 411 16.45 86.88 -54.72
CA THR A 411 17.39 85.84 -54.31
C THR A 411 18.72 86.37 -53.77
N ALA A 412 19.21 85.82 -52.66
CA ALA A 412 20.63 85.87 -52.32
C ALA A 412 21.07 84.63 -51.50
N THR A 413 21.81 83.78 -52.20
CA THR A 413 22.78 82.77 -51.74
C THR A 413 23.99 83.44 -51.07
N ALA A 414 24.49 82.91 -49.94
CA ALA A 414 25.92 82.89 -49.52
C ALA A 414 26.00 82.38 -48.07
N ARG A 415 26.67 81.26 -47.75
CA ARG A 415 28.13 80.97 -47.66
C ARG A 415 28.81 81.44 -46.37
N LEU A 416 29.58 80.49 -45.83
CA LEU A 416 30.54 80.54 -44.71
C LEU A 416 31.48 81.77 -44.71
N ALA A 417 31.86 82.20 -43.49
CA ALA A 417 33.23 82.49 -43.02
C ALA A 417 33.13 82.79 -41.51
N ALA A 418 33.85 82.15 -40.57
CA ALA A 418 35.30 82.05 -40.35
C ALA A 418 35.98 83.41 -40.13
N THR A 419 36.21 83.76 -38.84
CA THR A 419 37.29 84.58 -38.25
C THR A 419 37.01 84.67 -36.73
N GLY A 420 37.93 84.63 -35.77
CA GLY A 420 39.39 84.71 -35.78
C GLY A 420 39.88 85.84 -34.85
N SER A 421 40.16 85.51 -33.57
CA SER A 421 41.15 86.14 -32.64
C SER A 421 41.02 87.64 -32.27
N PRO A 422 41.89 88.20 -31.40
CA PRO A 422 42.35 87.81 -30.06
C PRO A 422 42.32 89.00 -29.06
N VAL A 423 42.51 88.78 -27.75
CA VAL A 423 42.93 89.88 -26.83
C VAL A 423 43.97 89.38 -25.81
N LEU A 424 45.17 89.94 -25.91
CA LEU A 424 46.22 90.02 -24.90
C LEU A 424 45.82 90.97 -23.75
N LEU A 425 46.25 90.71 -22.50
CA LEU A 425 47.08 91.66 -21.72
C LEU A 425 47.44 91.15 -20.30
N GLN A 426 48.75 91.25 -20.01
CA GLN A 426 49.40 91.75 -18.78
C GLN A 426 49.46 90.94 -17.46
N THR A 427 50.66 90.37 -17.25
CA THR A 427 51.61 90.58 -16.14
C THR A 427 51.16 91.29 -14.87
N LEU A 428 51.45 90.69 -13.71
CA LEU A 428 51.90 91.41 -12.50
C LEU A 428 52.74 90.48 -11.59
N THR A 429 53.97 90.91 -11.35
CA THR A 429 54.91 90.44 -10.33
C THR A 429 54.62 91.07 -8.96
N GLY A 430 54.79 90.30 -7.87
CA GLY A 430 54.93 90.81 -6.50
C GLY A 430 55.09 89.63 -5.53
N LEU A 431 56.31 89.25 -5.14
CA LEU A 431 57.05 89.67 -3.94
C LEU A 431 56.36 89.35 -2.58
N ALA A 432 57.13 88.63 -1.75
CA ALA A 432 57.40 88.93 -0.33
C ALA A 432 56.73 88.08 0.78
N PHE A 433 57.63 87.42 1.55
CA PHE A 433 57.66 87.25 3.02
C PHE A 433 56.65 86.28 3.67
N VAL A 434 57.11 85.14 4.23
CA VAL A 434 57.70 84.91 5.59
C VAL A 434 56.65 84.69 6.67
N ALA A 435 56.98 83.69 7.52
CA ALA A 435 56.51 83.38 8.88
C ALA A 435 55.55 82.19 8.95
N LEU A 436 56.03 81.00 9.35
CA LEU A 436 56.28 80.59 10.74
C LEU A 436 55.07 80.75 11.66
N GLY A 437 54.61 79.61 12.16
CA GLY A 437 54.32 79.44 13.57
C GLY A 437 52.84 79.38 13.93
N GLY A 438 52.51 78.36 14.72
CA GLY A 438 51.24 78.27 15.44
C GLY A 438 50.72 76.85 15.44
N LEU A 439 51.28 76.00 16.31
CA LEU A 439 50.60 75.55 17.54
C LEU A 439 49.27 74.83 17.24
N ALA A 440 49.23 73.50 17.34
CA ALA A 440 49.09 72.79 18.62
C ALA A 440 47.87 73.28 19.43
N LEU A 441 46.78 72.52 19.37
CA LEU A 441 45.88 72.21 20.48
C LEU A 441 45.07 70.98 20.06
N LEU A 442 45.32 69.82 20.68
CA LEU A 442 44.65 69.39 21.91
C LEU A 442 43.15 69.17 21.74
N GLY A 443 42.75 67.91 21.92
CA GLY A 443 41.43 67.58 22.40
C GLY A 443 41.00 66.21 21.90
N ARG A 444 41.15 65.16 22.71
CA ARG A 444 40.05 64.66 23.55
C ARG A 444 38.83 64.34 22.67
N ARG A 445 38.31 63.13 22.63
CA ARG A 445 37.88 62.34 23.79
C ARG A 445 37.30 61.03 23.23
N ARG A 446 37.69 59.90 23.81
CA ARG A 446 36.85 59.01 24.63
C ARG A 446 35.84 58.15 23.87
N LEU A 447 36.01 56.85 24.16
CA LEU A 447 35.00 55.87 24.56
C LEU A 447 33.99 55.49 23.48
N ARG A 448 33.98 54.21 23.12
CA ARG A 448 33.22 53.21 23.88
C ARG A 448 33.77 51.81 23.61
N THR A 449 33.73 51.05 24.70
CA THR A 449 33.55 49.60 24.84
C THR A 449 33.15 48.84 23.59
#